data_AF-A0A2N5BLJ7-F1
#
_entry.id   AF-A0A2N5BLJ7-F1
#
_cell.length_a   1.000
_cell.length_b   1.000
_cell.length_c   1.000
_cell.angle_alpha   90.00
_cell.angle_beta   90.00
_cell.angle_gamma   90.00
#
_symmetry.space_group_name_H-M   'P 1'
#
loop_
_entity.id
_entity.type
_entity.pdbx_description
1 polymer ?
#
loop_
_entity_poly.entity_id
_entity_poly.type
_entity_poly.pdbx_seq_one_letter_code
_entity_poly.pdbx_strand_id
1 'polypeptide(L)'
;MQPGYYRDLSNEAYHGGDGVSKSQLDLIAKAPALFQWSKAAPEDPEKKKALDLGDAVHALLLEPDRYTAEYAVGPADAPRNTKAGKEKWEEFESTLTGQTVLSAEDGRKIGLIRESVMAHPHARFLLETQGDSEASIYWNDEREGVLCRCRPDKTIERLGWILDLKTTADMSKFARSFYDYRYHVQDSYYSDGYAAHFGEAPAAFVFLVVSTSIECGKYPVRLFTMDFEAKAAGRTEYHRNIEVYADCLRHNEWPAIETLTLPYWAKDKL
;
A
#
# COMPACT_ATOMS: atom_id res chain seq x y z
N MET A 1 -0.01 0.64 -21.50
CA MET A 1 0.81 -0.52 -21.07
C MET A 1 0.21 -1.81 -21.66
N GLN A 2 0.96 -2.89 -21.85
CA GLN A 2 0.40 -4.20 -22.25
C GLN A 2 0.32 -5.15 -21.04
N PRO A 3 -0.56 -6.18 -21.08
CA PRO A 3 -0.52 -7.26 -20.09
C PRO A 3 0.88 -7.87 -19.95
N GLY A 4 1.29 -8.17 -18.72
CA GLY A 4 2.62 -8.69 -18.44
C GLY A 4 3.08 -8.46 -17.00
N TYR A 5 4.30 -8.92 -16.72
CA TYR A 5 4.97 -8.80 -15.43
C TYR A 5 6.23 -7.96 -15.56
N TYR A 6 6.29 -6.87 -14.80
CA TYR A 6 7.31 -5.83 -14.95
C TYR A 6 8.06 -5.65 -13.64
N ARG A 7 9.33 -6.08 -13.61
CA ARG A 7 10.21 -5.99 -12.43
C ARG A 7 10.82 -4.60 -12.23
N ASP A 8 11.10 -3.90 -13.34
CA ASP A 8 11.86 -2.64 -13.31
C ASP A 8 10.99 -1.41 -13.63
N LEU A 9 9.69 -1.47 -13.33
CA LEU A 9 8.79 -0.35 -13.56
C LEU A 9 8.90 0.66 -12.41
N SER A 10 9.31 1.89 -12.71
CA SER A 10 9.42 2.95 -11.70
C SER A 10 8.07 3.26 -11.03
N ASN A 11 8.11 3.76 -9.78
CA ASN A 11 6.90 4.19 -9.06
C ASN A 11 6.10 5.23 -9.84
N GLU A 12 6.78 6.21 -10.45
CA GLU A 12 6.14 7.22 -11.27
C GLU A 12 5.43 6.61 -12.49
N ALA A 13 6.10 5.72 -13.23
CA ALA A 13 5.51 5.07 -14.40
C ALA A 13 4.34 4.15 -14.03
N TYR A 14 4.39 3.49 -12.87
CA TYR A 14 3.27 2.70 -12.38
C TYR A 14 2.10 3.57 -11.95
N HIS A 15 2.29 4.61 -11.15
CA HIS A 15 1.16 5.42 -10.71
C HIS A 15 0.55 6.24 -11.85
N GLY A 16 1.38 6.74 -12.77
CA GLY A 16 0.95 7.51 -13.94
C GLY A 16 0.52 6.69 -15.17
N GLY A 17 0.77 5.37 -15.17
CA GLY A 17 0.49 4.52 -16.33
C GLY A 17 -0.99 4.27 -16.60
N ASP A 18 -1.28 3.56 -17.69
CA ASP A 18 -2.62 3.04 -17.98
C ASP A 18 -3.03 1.94 -17.01
N GLY A 19 -4.30 1.54 -17.08
CA GLY A 19 -4.86 0.43 -16.32
C GLY A 19 -5.37 0.85 -14.94
N VAL A 20 -6.49 0.26 -14.55
CA VAL A 20 -7.12 0.56 -13.25
C VAL A 20 -6.40 -0.19 -12.13
N SER A 21 -6.12 0.46 -11.01
CA SER A 21 -5.56 -0.16 -9.80
C SER A 21 -6.62 -0.43 -8.73
N LYS A 22 -6.29 -1.24 -7.72
CA LYS A 22 -7.18 -1.45 -6.55
C LYS A 22 -7.57 -0.13 -5.87
N SER A 23 -6.61 0.78 -5.67
CA SER A 23 -6.89 2.08 -5.04
C SER A 23 -7.81 2.95 -5.89
N GLN A 24 -7.73 2.85 -7.23
CA GLN A 24 -8.67 3.52 -8.12
C GLN A 24 -10.05 2.85 -8.07
N LEU A 25 -10.13 1.52 -8.00
CA LEU A 25 -11.40 0.81 -7.79
C LEU A 25 -12.04 1.13 -6.43
N ASP A 26 -11.26 1.49 -5.41
CA ASP A 26 -11.79 2.00 -4.14
C ASP A 26 -12.48 3.36 -4.30
N LEU A 27 -11.99 4.22 -5.20
CA LEU A 27 -12.68 5.46 -5.55
C LEU A 27 -13.98 5.18 -6.29
N ILE A 28 -13.95 4.29 -7.29
CA ILE A 28 -15.15 3.88 -8.04
C ILE A 28 -16.21 3.28 -7.12
N ALA A 29 -15.80 2.47 -6.14
CA ALA A 29 -16.70 1.86 -5.17
C ALA A 29 -17.43 2.88 -4.30
N LYS A 30 -16.76 4.00 -3.98
CA LYS A 30 -17.35 5.11 -3.23
C LYS A 30 -18.27 5.93 -4.14
N ALA A 31 -17.71 6.51 -5.20
CA ALA A 31 -18.46 7.20 -6.24
C ALA A 31 -17.58 7.33 -7.50
N PRO A 32 -18.09 7.00 -8.71
CA PRO A 32 -17.29 7.06 -9.95
C PRO A 32 -16.64 8.42 -10.20
N ALA A 33 -17.33 9.52 -9.89
CA ALA A 33 -16.77 10.87 -10.03
C ALA A 33 -15.49 11.11 -9.21
N LEU A 34 -15.28 10.39 -8.10
CA LEU A 34 -14.06 10.52 -7.28
C LEU A 34 -12.81 10.08 -8.04
N PHE A 35 -12.92 9.18 -9.01
CA PHE A 35 -11.80 8.79 -9.86
C PHE A 35 -11.36 9.93 -10.80
N GLN A 36 -12.32 10.66 -11.37
CA GLN A 36 -12.02 11.85 -12.20
C GLN A 36 -11.50 12.99 -11.32
N TRP A 37 -12.15 13.22 -10.19
CA TRP A 37 -11.72 14.21 -9.20
C TRP A 37 -10.29 13.95 -8.74
N SER A 38 -9.91 12.72 -8.40
CA SER A 38 -8.56 12.43 -7.91
C SER A 38 -7.45 12.73 -8.91
N LYS A 39 -7.77 12.76 -10.22
CA LYS A 39 -6.81 13.10 -11.28
C LYS A 39 -6.68 14.60 -11.51
N ALA A 40 -7.75 15.35 -11.28
CA ALA A 40 -7.84 16.78 -11.57
C ALA A 40 -7.67 17.67 -10.33
N ALA A 41 -7.92 17.13 -9.14
CA ALA A 41 -7.83 17.86 -7.89
C ALA A 41 -6.39 18.33 -7.65
N PRO A 42 -6.20 19.60 -7.24
CA PRO A 42 -4.87 20.08 -6.91
C PRO A 42 -4.34 19.39 -5.65
N GLU A 43 -3.05 19.06 -5.65
CA GLU A 43 -2.36 18.57 -4.46
C GLU A 43 -1.72 19.72 -3.70
N ASP A 44 -1.72 19.62 -2.37
CA ASP A 44 -0.95 20.52 -1.50
C ASP A 44 0.49 19.97 -1.35
N PRO A 45 1.50 20.62 -1.96
CA PRO A 45 2.87 20.13 -1.92
C PRO A 45 3.50 20.19 -0.52
N GLU A 46 3.00 21.03 0.39
CA GLU A 46 3.49 21.10 1.77
C GLU A 46 3.01 19.91 2.59
N LYS A 47 1.79 19.42 2.31
CA LYS A 47 1.24 18.23 2.98
C LYS A 47 1.74 16.92 2.38
N LYS A 48 2.16 16.92 1.12
CA LYS A 48 2.74 15.74 0.45
C LYS A 48 4.12 15.35 0.99
N LYS A 49 4.87 16.31 1.55
CA LYS A 49 6.20 16.09 2.15
C LYS A 49 6.15 15.62 3.61
N ALA A 50 4.97 15.45 4.20
CA ALA A 50 4.88 14.88 5.54
C ALA A 50 5.48 13.47 5.51
N LEU A 51 6.33 13.15 6.51
CA LEU A 51 6.95 11.85 6.62
C LEU A 51 5.87 10.75 6.69
N ASP A 52 5.82 9.91 5.65
CA ASP A 52 5.11 8.65 5.73
C ASP A 52 6.02 7.59 6.37
N LEU A 53 5.86 7.43 7.68
CA LEU A 53 6.60 6.42 8.44
C LEU A 53 6.34 5.00 7.90
N GLY A 54 5.15 4.74 7.35
CA GLY A 54 4.79 3.45 6.79
C GLY A 54 5.60 3.14 5.54
N ASP A 55 5.73 4.12 4.65
CA ASP A 55 6.53 4.01 3.42
C ASP A 55 8.03 3.81 3.74
N ALA A 56 8.57 4.55 4.72
CA ALA A 56 9.96 4.38 5.14
C ALA A 56 10.23 2.98 5.74
N VAL A 57 9.28 2.43 6.52
CA VAL A 57 9.35 1.05 7.03
C VAL A 57 9.29 0.03 5.89
N HIS A 58 8.41 0.27 4.91
CA HIS A 58 8.26 -0.60 3.75
C HIS A 58 9.55 -0.64 2.92
N ALA A 59 10.07 0.53 2.53
CA ALA A 59 11.34 0.64 1.82
C ALA A 59 12.47 -0.06 2.57
N LEU A 60 12.61 0.14 3.89
CA LEU A 60 13.68 -0.49 4.65
C LEU A 60 13.59 -2.04 4.68
N LEU A 61 12.37 -2.59 4.64
CA LEU A 61 12.15 -4.05 4.71
C LEU A 61 12.25 -4.73 3.34
N LEU A 62 11.82 -4.07 2.26
CA LEU A 62 11.64 -4.68 0.95
C LEU A 62 12.58 -4.14 -0.14
N GLU A 63 13.03 -2.90 0.00
CA GLU A 63 13.88 -2.17 -0.95
C GLU A 63 14.97 -1.34 -0.23
N PRO A 64 15.90 -1.98 0.50
CA PRO A 64 16.86 -1.28 1.37
C PRO A 64 17.76 -0.28 0.63
N ASP A 65 18.02 -0.51 -0.66
CA ASP A 65 18.75 0.41 -1.53
C ASP A 65 17.95 1.68 -1.80
N ARG A 66 16.64 1.56 -2.06
CA ARG A 66 15.70 2.69 -2.16
C ARG A 66 15.66 3.46 -0.85
N TYR A 67 15.54 2.76 0.28
CA TYR A 67 15.56 3.43 1.60
C TYR A 67 16.84 4.27 1.80
N THR A 68 17.99 3.71 1.45
CA THR A 68 19.28 4.41 1.59
C THR A 68 19.41 5.58 0.62
N ALA A 69 18.80 5.48 -0.56
CA ALA A 69 18.82 6.54 -1.57
C ALA A 69 17.84 7.69 -1.27
N GLU A 70 16.68 7.38 -0.67
CA GLU A 70 15.56 8.31 -0.49
C GLU A 70 15.45 8.92 0.91
N TYR A 71 16.01 8.29 1.94
CA TYR A 71 15.91 8.78 3.33
C TYR A 71 17.28 9.03 3.94
N ALA A 72 17.35 10.08 4.76
CA ALA A 72 18.55 10.40 5.53
C ALA A 72 18.17 10.71 6.98
N VAL A 73 18.88 10.09 7.93
CA VAL A 73 18.64 10.29 9.37
C VAL A 73 19.47 11.46 9.86
N GLY A 74 18.79 12.49 10.37
CA GLY A 74 19.43 13.67 10.93
C GLY A 74 20.19 13.40 12.23
N PRO A 75 21.02 14.35 12.69
CA PRO A 75 21.84 14.22 13.89
C PRO A 75 21.01 14.09 15.18
N ALA A 76 21.37 13.12 16.04
CA ALA A 76 20.65 12.83 17.30
C ALA A 76 20.81 13.90 18.39
N ASP A 77 21.98 14.51 18.49
CA ASP A 77 22.33 15.51 19.52
C ASP A 77 22.52 16.92 18.91
N ALA A 78 21.47 17.39 18.23
CA ALA A 78 21.46 18.70 17.57
C ALA A 78 20.12 19.42 17.77
N PRO A 79 19.90 20.08 18.94
CA PRO A 79 18.71 20.87 19.17
C PRO A 79 18.65 22.03 18.17
N ARG A 80 17.59 22.07 17.34
CA ARG A 80 17.40 23.08 16.28
C ARG A 80 17.26 24.52 16.79
N ASN A 81 17.12 24.72 18.10
CA ASN A 81 17.05 26.03 18.75
C ASN A 81 18.41 26.57 19.25
N THR A 82 19.49 25.79 19.15
CA THR A 82 20.86 26.24 19.53
C THR A 82 21.69 26.59 18.30
N LYS A 83 22.68 27.48 18.44
CA LYS A 83 23.57 27.83 17.33
C LYS A 83 24.33 26.60 16.80
N ALA A 84 24.96 25.84 17.70
CA ALA A 84 25.69 24.62 17.34
C ALA A 84 24.78 23.54 16.73
N GLY A 85 23.53 23.41 17.20
CA GLY A 85 22.57 22.48 16.60
C GLY A 85 22.17 22.90 15.20
N LYS A 86 21.89 24.19 14.97
CA LYS A 86 21.59 24.73 13.62
C LYS A 86 22.76 24.50 12.65
N GLU A 87 23.99 24.77 13.07
CA GLU A 87 25.18 24.53 12.24
C GLU A 87 25.32 23.05 11.84
N LYS A 88 25.10 22.11 12.77
CA LYS A 88 25.08 20.66 12.46
C LYS A 88 23.99 20.27 11.47
N TRP A 89 22.80 20.87 11.60
CA TRP A 89 21.69 20.62 10.69
C TRP A 89 21.94 21.21 9.30
N GLU A 90 22.50 22.42 9.22
CA GLU A 90 22.90 23.05 7.96
C GLU A 90 23.99 22.23 7.25
N GLU A 91 25.01 21.75 7.98
CA GLU A 91 26.04 20.87 7.45
C GLU A 91 25.42 19.56 6.93
N PHE A 92 24.58 18.90 7.71
CA PHE A 92 23.88 17.69 7.30
C PHE A 92 23.00 17.91 6.07
N GLU A 93 22.14 18.93 6.07
CA GLU A 93 21.22 19.24 4.97
C GLU A 93 21.98 19.62 3.69
N SER A 94 23.18 20.19 3.80
CA SER A 94 24.05 20.50 2.65
C SER A 94 24.59 19.25 1.94
N THR A 95 24.61 18.10 2.61
CA THR A 95 25.01 16.81 2.01
C THR A 95 23.89 16.12 1.24
N LEU A 96 22.64 16.58 1.40
CA LEU A 96 21.47 15.92 0.84
C LEU A 96 21.23 16.34 -0.60
N THR A 97 20.85 15.37 -1.42
CA THR A 97 20.51 15.54 -2.84
C THR A 97 19.03 15.29 -3.08
N GLY A 98 18.18 15.74 -2.15
CA GLY A 98 16.72 15.59 -2.23
C GLY A 98 16.12 14.47 -1.38
N GLN A 99 16.91 13.84 -0.51
CA GLN A 99 16.39 12.85 0.45
C GLN A 99 15.34 13.45 1.40
N THR A 100 14.39 12.62 1.81
CA THR A 100 13.49 12.90 2.92
C THR A 100 14.26 12.77 4.23
N VAL A 101 14.29 13.87 4.99
CA VAL A 101 14.97 13.93 6.28
C VAL A 101 14.11 13.28 7.36
N LEU A 102 14.65 12.25 8.00
CA LEU A 102 14.11 11.63 9.20
C LEU A 102 14.72 12.28 10.45
N SER A 103 13.91 12.49 11.48
CA SER A 103 14.48 12.78 12.80
C SER A 103 15.28 11.58 13.31
N ALA A 104 16.24 11.81 14.20
CA ALA A 104 16.98 10.70 14.82
C ALA A 104 16.06 9.74 15.60
N GLU A 105 14.97 10.27 16.17
CA GLU A 105 13.95 9.47 16.85
C GLU A 105 13.18 8.58 15.86
N ASP A 106 12.74 9.14 14.73
CA ASP A 106 12.05 8.38 13.69
C ASP A 106 12.96 7.32 13.08
N GLY A 107 14.22 7.67 12.77
CA GLY A 107 15.21 6.72 12.27
C GLY A 107 15.43 5.55 13.25
N ARG A 108 15.55 5.85 14.56
CA ARG A 108 15.65 4.83 15.62
C ARG A 108 14.40 3.95 15.68
N LYS A 109 13.21 4.57 15.59
CA LYS A 109 11.92 3.89 15.60
C LYS A 109 11.79 2.93 14.42
N ILE A 110 12.07 3.39 13.20
CA ILE A 110 12.05 2.59 11.97
C ILE A 110 13.02 1.40 12.09
N GLY A 111 14.23 1.63 12.58
CA GLY A 111 15.21 0.56 12.84
C GLY A 111 14.69 -0.50 13.82
N LEU A 112 14.07 -0.10 14.94
CA LEU A 112 13.49 -1.04 15.90
C LEU A 112 12.28 -1.81 15.35
N ILE A 113 11.48 -1.18 14.49
CA ILE A 113 10.38 -1.83 13.77
C ILE A 113 10.95 -2.93 12.87
N ARG A 114 11.98 -2.60 12.07
CA ARG A 114 12.67 -3.58 11.22
C ARG A 114 13.18 -4.77 12.03
N GLU A 115 13.90 -4.52 13.13
CA GLU A 115 14.42 -5.60 13.97
C GLU A 115 13.32 -6.44 14.62
N SER A 116 12.17 -5.83 14.94
CA SER A 116 11.01 -6.59 15.44
C SER A 116 10.45 -7.54 14.37
N VAL A 117 10.38 -7.10 13.11
CA VAL A 117 9.98 -7.94 11.96
C VAL A 117 10.98 -9.07 11.73
N MET A 118 12.28 -8.76 11.72
CA MET A 118 13.35 -9.75 11.51
C MET A 118 13.47 -10.74 12.67
N ALA A 119 13.02 -10.39 13.87
CA ALA A 119 12.95 -11.30 15.01
C ALA A 119 11.79 -12.32 14.91
N HIS A 120 10.75 -12.06 14.10
CA HIS A 120 9.65 -12.99 13.90
C HIS A 120 10.00 -14.04 12.83
N PRO A 121 10.11 -15.35 13.17
CA PRO A 121 10.69 -16.36 12.27
C PRO A 121 10.04 -16.46 10.88
N HIS A 122 8.70 -16.48 10.81
CA HIS A 122 8.00 -16.58 9.54
C HIS A 122 8.05 -15.28 8.72
N ALA A 123 7.96 -14.12 9.35
CA ALA A 123 8.08 -12.82 8.69
C ALA A 123 9.48 -12.66 8.07
N ARG A 124 10.52 -12.96 8.86
CA ARG A 124 11.91 -13.04 8.39
C ARG A 124 12.07 -13.98 7.20
N PHE A 125 11.54 -15.20 7.31
CA PHE A 125 11.60 -16.18 6.21
C PHE A 125 11.00 -15.62 4.91
N LEU A 126 9.83 -14.97 4.99
CA LEU A 126 9.17 -14.37 3.82
C LEU A 126 9.98 -13.22 3.22
N LEU A 127 10.59 -12.39 4.05
CA LEU A 127 11.42 -11.26 3.59
C LEU A 127 12.76 -11.72 3.01
N GLU A 128 13.44 -12.69 3.61
CA GLU A 128 14.75 -13.20 3.15
C GLU A 128 14.63 -14.14 1.95
N THR A 129 13.48 -14.78 1.74
CA THR A 129 13.28 -15.65 0.58
C THR A 129 13.36 -14.82 -0.71
N GLN A 130 14.12 -15.34 -1.69
CA GLN A 130 14.21 -14.72 -3.01
C GLN A 130 12.82 -14.57 -3.64
N GLY A 131 12.55 -13.37 -4.13
CA GLY A 131 11.31 -12.99 -4.79
C GLY A 131 11.44 -11.56 -5.30
N ASP A 132 10.52 -11.15 -6.15
CA ASP A 132 10.52 -9.84 -6.78
C ASP A 132 9.73 -8.86 -5.91
N SER A 133 10.40 -7.85 -5.34
CA SER A 133 9.76 -6.74 -4.62
C SER A 133 9.22 -5.71 -5.60
N GLU A 134 8.07 -5.08 -5.31
CA GLU A 134 7.46 -3.99 -6.11
C GLU A 134 7.26 -4.29 -7.62
N ALA A 135 7.28 -5.56 -8.01
CA ALA A 135 7.03 -5.95 -9.38
C ALA A 135 5.54 -5.76 -9.73
N SER A 136 5.29 -5.20 -10.91
CA SER A 136 3.94 -4.82 -11.34
C SER A 136 3.35 -5.87 -12.26
N ILE A 137 2.09 -6.22 -12.04
CA ILE A 137 1.32 -7.16 -12.87
C ILE A 137 0.25 -6.36 -13.61
N TYR A 138 0.19 -6.53 -14.92
CA TYR A 138 -0.85 -5.97 -15.79
C TYR A 138 -1.58 -7.11 -16.47
N TRP A 139 -2.91 -7.02 -16.54
CA TRP A 139 -3.75 -8.00 -17.21
C TRP A 139 -5.01 -7.33 -17.75
N ASN A 140 -5.67 -7.94 -18.73
CA ASN A 140 -7.01 -7.51 -19.12
C ASN A 140 -8.02 -8.31 -18.30
N ASP A 141 -8.99 -7.63 -17.69
CA ASP A 141 -10.14 -8.29 -17.10
C ASP A 141 -10.90 -9.06 -18.19
N GLU A 142 -11.21 -10.33 -17.93
CA GLU A 142 -11.81 -11.22 -18.92
C GLU A 142 -13.26 -10.85 -19.28
N ARG A 143 -13.96 -10.12 -18.39
CA ARG A 143 -15.38 -9.79 -18.56
C ARG A 143 -15.56 -8.52 -19.37
N GLU A 144 -14.87 -7.46 -18.96
CA GLU A 144 -15.03 -6.12 -19.54
C GLU A 144 -13.88 -5.71 -20.47
N GLY A 145 -12.81 -6.51 -20.55
CA GLY A 145 -11.63 -6.20 -21.36
C GLY A 145 -10.81 -5.01 -20.82
N VAL A 146 -11.12 -4.54 -19.62
CA VAL A 146 -10.44 -3.40 -18.99
C VAL A 146 -9.03 -3.80 -18.58
N LEU A 147 -8.05 -2.99 -18.98
CA LEU A 147 -6.68 -3.14 -18.49
C LEU A 147 -6.65 -2.87 -16.97
N CYS A 148 -6.19 -3.85 -16.23
CA CYS A 148 -6.04 -3.88 -14.79
C CYS A 148 -4.56 -3.90 -14.41
N ARG A 149 -4.24 -3.41 -13.21
CA ARG A 149 -2.88 -3.48 -12.68
C ARG A 149 -2.83 -3.62 -11.17
N CYS A 150 -1.83 -4.33 -10.71
CA CYS A 150 -1.46 -4.36 -9.31
C CYS A 150 0.07 -4.33 -9.17
N ARG A 151 0.51 -4.00 -7.95
CA ARG A 151 1.90 -4.09 -7.54
C ARG A 151 1.91 -4.70 -6.15
N PRO A 152 2.12 -6.01 -6.05
CA PRO A 152 2.36 -6.65 -4.77
C PRO A 152 3.69 -6.20 -4.19
N ASP A 153 3.74 -6.02 -2.87
CA ASP A 153 4.95 -5.58 -2.19
C ASP A 153 6.10 -6.58 -2.38
N LYS A 154 5.78 -7.89 -2.38
CA LYS A 154 6.70 -8.94 -2.82
C LYS A 154 5.99 -10.16 -3.39
N THR A 155 6.52 -10.68 -4.50
CA THR A 155 6.08 -11.93 -5.13
C THR A 155 7.15 -13.00 -4.97
N ILE A 156 6.83 -14.11 -4.32
CA ILE A 156 7.74 -15.24 -4.09
C ILE A 156 7.32 -16.39 -5.02
N GLU A 157 7.77 -16.32 -6.28
CA GLU A 157 7.37 -17.23 -7.36
C GLU A 157 7.59 -18.70 -7.00
N ARG A 158 8.74 -19.06 -6.41
CA ARG A 158 9.06 -20.44 -6.01
C ARG A 158 8.04 -21.06 -5.04
N LEU A 159 7.34 -20.24 -4.25
CA LEU A 159 6.31 -20.70 -3.33
C LEU A 159 4.90 -20.50 -3.90
N GLY A 160 4.74 -19.71 -4.96
CA GLY A 160 3.46 -19.19 -5.42
C GLY A 160 2.83 -18.22 -4.43
N TRP A 161 3.62 -17.44 -3.68
CA TRP A 161 3.10 -16.59 -2.59
C TRP A 161 3.18 -15.11 -2.95
N ILE A 162 2.18 -14.36 -2.49
CA ILE A 162 2.18 -12.90 -2.49
C ILE A 162 2.28 -12.41 -1.04
N LEU A 163 3.14 -11.42 -0.82
CA LEU A 163 3.30 -10.72 0.45
C LEU A 163 2.87 -9.26 0.27
N ASP A 164 2.12 -8.75 1.23
CA ASP A 164 1.75 -7.33 1.34
C ASP A 164 2.01 -6.86 2.78
N LEU A 165 2.87 -5.85 2.91
CA LEU A 165 3.31 -5.24 4.15
C LEU A 165 2.38 -4.10 4.54
N LYS A 166 1.83 -4.19 5.76
CA LYS A 166 1.00 -3.14 6.35
C LYS A 166 1.58 -2.66 7.66
N THR A 167 1.53 -1.36 7.87
CA THR A 167 1.78 -0.75 9.18
C THR A 167 0.47 -0.37 9.86
N THR A 168 0.37 -0.50 11.17
CA THR A 168 -0.80 -0.08 11.95
C THR A 168 -0.37 0.58 13.27
N ALA A 169 -1.13 1.55 13.77
CA ALA A 169 -0.90 2.07 15.12
C ALA A 169 -1.48 1.16 16.22
N ASP A 170 -2.40 0.26 15.86
CA ASP A 170 -3.12 -0.62 16.78
C ASP A 170 -3.35 -1.99 16.13
N MET A 171 -2.58 -2.98 16.60
CA MET A 171 -2.64 -4.35 16.08
C MET A 171 -3.98 -5.04 16.41
N SER A 172 -4.64 -4.64 17.50
CA SER A 172 -5.92 -5.24 17.92
C SER A 172 -7.09 -4.82 17.02
N LYS A 173 -7.01 -3.62 16.45
CA LYS A 173 -8.01 -3.08 15.51
C LYS A 173 -7.82 -3.57 14.09
N PHE A 174 -6.58 -3.91 13.69
CA PHE A 174 -6.30 -4.35 12.32
C PHE A 174 -7.23 -5.49 11.85
N ALA A 175 -7.43 -6.50 12.69
CA ALA A 175 -8.29 -7.65 12.39
C ALA A 175 -9.79 -7.30 12.25
N ARG A 176 -10.22 -6.09 12.65
CA ARG A 176 -11.60 -5.60 12.46
C ARG A 176 -11.69 -4.60 11.32
N SER A 177 -10.66 -3.76 11.15
CA SER A 177 -10.64 -2.70 10.15
C SER A 177 -10.21 -3.15 8.76
N PHE A 178 -9.75 -4.40 8.59
CA PHE A 178 -9.35 -4.90 7.26
C PHE A 178 -10.46 -4.75 6.21
N TYR A 179 -11.73 -4.92 6.64
CA TYR A 179 -12.89 -4.80 5.78
C TYR A 179 -13.11 -3.34 5.34
N ASP A 180 -12.99 -2.39 6.28
CA ASP A 180 -13.12 -0.96 6.01
C ASP A 180 -12.03 -0.46 5.04
N TYR A 181 -10.80 -0.99 5.16
CA TYR A 181 -9.69 -0.71 4.23
C TYR A 181 -9.77 -1.54 2.93
N ARG A 182 -10.79 -2.39 2.80
CA ARG A 182 -11.02 -3.26 1.65
C ARG A 182 -9.81 -4.13 1.32
N TYR A 183 -9.16 -4.71 2.33
CA TYR A 183 -8.03 -5.62 2.13
C TYR A 183 -8.45 -6.97 1.55
N HIS A 184 -9.70 -7.41 1.79
CA HIS A 184 -10.28 -8.57 1.12
C HIS A 184 -10.41 -8.35 -0.40
N VAL A 185 -10.75 -7.14 -0.82
CA VAL A 185 -10.73 -6.72 -2.23
C VAL A 185 -9.31 -6.70 -2.79
N GLN A 186 -8.33 -6.21 -2.02
CA GLN A 186 -6.93 -6.22 -2.42
C GLN A 186 -6.41 -7.65 -2.68
N ASP A 187 -6.60 -8.56 -1.72
CA ASP A 187 -6.18 -9.96 -1.84
C ASP A 187 -6.77 -10.59 -3.11
N SER A 188 -8.09 -10.44 -3.30
CA SER A 188 -8.80 -11.00 -4.45
C SER A 188 -8.29 -10.44 -5.77
N TYR A 189 -8.23 -9.12 -5.88
CA TYR A 189 -7.80 -8.43 -7.10
C TYR A 189 -6.37 -8.76 -7.48
N TYR A 190 -5.46 -8.82 -6.50
CA TYR A 190 -4.06 -9.14 -6.73
C TYR A 190 -3.88 -10.62 -7.05
N SER A 191 -4.62 -11.51 -6.38
CA SER A 191 -4.58 -12.95 -6.63
C SER A 191 -5.07 -13.30 -8.03
N ASP A 192 -6.13 -12.65 -8.50
CA ASP A 192 -6.67 -12.91 -9.83
C ASP A 192 -5.78 -12.28 -10.92
N GLY A 193 -5.15 -11.12 -10.65
CA GLY A 193 -4.11 -10.57 -11.52
C GLY A 193 -2.85 -11.45 -11.59
N TYR A 194 -2.43 -12.01 -10.45
CA TYR A 194 -1.36 -13.02 -10.40
C TYR A 194 -1.72 -14.24 -11.23
N ALA A 195 -2.94 -14.78 -11.07
CA ALA A 195 -3.40 -15.93 -11.84
C ALA A 195 -3.45 -15.66 -13.34
N ALA A 196 -3.89 -14.46 -13.75
CA ALA A 196 -3.91 -14.06 -15.15
C ALA A 196 -2.51 -14.03 -15.78
N HIS A 197 -1.46 -13.77 -15.00
CA HIS A 197 -0.08 -13.76 -15.49
C HIS A 197 0.60 -15.14 -15.38
N PHE A 198 0.56 -15.75 -14.20
CA PHE A 198 1.29 -16.98 -13.89
C PHE A 198 0.52 -18.27 -14.26
N GLY A 199 -0.76 -18.16 -14.62
CA GLY A 199 -1.61 -19.27 -15.05
C GLY A 199 -2.27 -20.05 -13.92
N GLU A 200 -1.96 -19.73 -12.65
CA GLU A 200 -2.57 -20.33 -11.47
C GLU A 200 -2.72 -19.32 -10.33
N ALA A 201 -3.71 -19.51 -9.47
CA ALA A 201 -3.89 -18.67 -8.29
C ALA A 201 -2.69 -18.80 -7.33
N PRO A 202 -2.32 -17.72 -6.61
CA PRO A 202 -1.27 -17.83 -5.62
C PRO A 202 -1.69 -18.82 -4.53
N ALA A 203 -0.74 -19.66 -4.11
CA ALA A 203 -0.93 -20.61 -3.01
C ALA A 203 -1.25 -19.90 -1.68
N ALA A 204 -0.76 -18.67 -1.49
CA ALA A 204 -1.15 -17.80 -0.39
C ALA A 204 -0.98 -16.32 -0.73
N PHE A 205 -1.89 -15.49 -0.20
CA PHE A 205 -1.72 -14.05 -0.09
C PHE A 205 -1.58 -13.72 1.40
N VAL A 206 -0.43 -13.19 1.80
CA VAL A 206 -0.09 -12.96 3.21
C VAL A 206 0.07 -11.47 3.49
N PHE A 207 -0.71 -10.97 4.44
CA PHE A 207 -0.48 -9.65 5.03
C PHE A 207 0.53 -9.75 6.15
N LEU A 208 1.71 -9.14 5.98
CA LEU A 208 2.69 -8.93 7.05
C LEU A 208 2.38 -7.60 7.72
N VAL A 209 1.90 -7.65 8.95
CA VAL A 209 1.46 -6.46 9.66
C VAL A 209 2.42 -6.17 10.79
N VAL A 210 2.93 -4.93 10.85
CA VAL A 210 3.76 -4.45 11.95
C VAL A 210 3.16 -3.22 12.61
N SER A 211 3.22 -3.17 13.93
CA SER A 211 2.77 -2.02 14.70
C SER A 211 3.78 -0.87 14.64
N THR A 212 3.31 0.36 14.50
CA THR A 212 4.11 1.58 14.69
C THR A 212 4.05 2.10 16.13
N SER A 213 3.33 1.40 17.01
CA SER A 213 3.22 1.65 18.44
C SER A 213 3.85 0.51 19.25
N ILE A 214 4.45 0.85 20.39
CA ILE A 214 5.08 -0.13 21.29
C ILE A 214 4.02 -0.86 22.13
N GLU A 215 4.18 -2.17 22.24
CA GLU A 215 3.48 -3.02 23.21
C GLU A 215 4.54 -3.82 23.99
N CYS A 216 4.54 -3.70 25.32
CA CYS A 216 5.50 -4.39 26.20
C CYS A 216 6.97 -4.22 25.78
N GLY A 217 7.35 -3.02 25.29
CA GLY A 217 8.72 -2.68 24.90
C GLY A 217 9.14 -3.16 23.49
N LYS A 218 8.22 -3.70 22.69
CA LYS A 218 8.49 -4.17 21.32
C LYS A 218 7.47 -3.60 20.35
N TYR A 219 7.73 -3.71 19.05
CA TYR A 219 6.73 -3.46 18.00
C TYR A 219 6.10 -4.79 17.58
N PRO A 220 4.82 -5.07 17.91
CA PRO A 220 4.16 -6.30 17.53
C PRO A 220 4.17 -6.55 16.02
N VAL A 221 4.38 -7.82 15.63
CA VAL A 221 4.37 -8.29 14.24
C VAL A 221 3.42 -9.47 14.15
N ARG A 222 2.55 -9.47 13.15
CA ARG A 222 1.59 -10.57 12.90
C ARG A 222 1.46 -10.84 11.40
N LEU A 223 1.14 -12.08 11.07
CA LEU A 223 0.84 -12.50 9.70
C LEU A 223 -0.64 -12.87 9.60
N PHE A 224 -1.30 -12.46 8.52
CA PHE A 224 -2.70 -12.77 8.26
C PHE A 224 -2.90 -13.27 6.83
N THR A 225 -3.91 -14.11 6.63
CA THR A 225 -4.45 -14.49 5.32
C THR A 225 -5.95 -14.25 5.36
N MET A 226 -6.57 -13.99 4.21
CA MET A 226 -8.02 -13.98 4.12
C MET A 226 -8.54 -15.41 4.03
N ASP A 227 -9.65 -15.69 4.72
CA ASP A 227 -10.36 -16.93 4.50
C ASP A 227 -11.08 -16.91 3.14
N PHE A 228 -11.67 -18.06 2.79
CA PHE A 228 -12.36 -18.22 1.53
C PHE A 228 -13.56 -17.27 1.38
N GLU A 229 -14.33 -17.03 2.44
CA GLU A 229 -15.54 -16.22 2.39
C GLU A 229 -15.21 -14.74 2.19
N ALA A 230 -14.26 -14.21 2.95
CA ALA A 230 -13.78 -12.84 2.80
C ALA A 230 -13.18 -12.62 1.41
N LYS A 231 -12.37 -13.55 0.92
CA LYS A 231 -11.78 -13.47 -0.44
C LYS A 231 -12.85 -13.57 -1.52
N ALA A 232 -13.85 -14.44 -1.39
CA ALA A 232 -14.96 -14.51 -2.35
C ALA A 232 -15.80 -13.22 -2.37
N ALA A 233 -16.04 -12.62 -1.20
CA ALA A 233 -16.71 -11.32 -1.10
C ALA A 233 -15.89 -10.21 -1.78
N GLY A 234 -14.58 -10.17 -1.53
CA GLY A 234 -13.66 -9.22 -2.17
C GLY A 234 -13.65 -9.33 -3.69
N ARG A 235 -13.67 -10.55 -4.22
CA ARG A 235 -13.79 -10.83 -5.66
C ARG A 235 -15.09 -10.29 -6.25
N THR A 236 -16.21 -10.58 -5.59
CA THR A 236 -17.52 -10.08 -6.00
C THR A 236 -17.55 -8.56 -6.04
N GLU A 237 -17.00 -7.91 -5.02
CA GLU A 237 -16.94 -6.45 -4.94
C GLU A 237 -16.09 -5.82 -6.04
N TYR A 238 -14.88 -6.33 -6.30
CA TYR A 238 -14.01 -5.69 -7.28
C TYR A 238 -14.53 -5.89 -8.71
N HIS A 239 -15.14 -7.04 -9.03
CA HIS A 239 -15.77 -7.23 -10.34
C HIS A 239 -16.89 -6.22 -10.57
N ARG A 240 -17.77 -6.00 -9.58
CA ARG A 240 -18.79 -4.96 -9.65
C ARG A 240 -18.18 -3.58 -9.88
N ASN A 241 -17.04 -3.29 -9.25
CA ASN A 241 -16.35 -2.02 -9.46
C ASN A 241 -15.74 -1.89 -10.86
N ILE A 242 -15.23 -2.99 -11.45
CA ILE A 242 -14.77 -3.03 -12.85
C ILE A 242 -15.93 -2.80 -13.80
N GLU A 243 -17.07 -3.45 -13.59
CA GLU A 243 -18.29 -3.25 -14.39
C GLU A 243 -18.72 -1.77 -14.39
N VAL A 244 -18.84 -1.16 -13.21
CA VAL A 244 -19.15 0.28 -13.08
C VAL A 244 -18.10 1.14 -13.78
N TYR A 245 -16.82 0.82 -13.62
CA TYR A 245 -15.74 1.56 -14.27
C TYR A 245 -15.80 1.44 -15.80
N ALA A 246 -16.05 0.24 -16.33
CA ALA A 246 -16.21 -0.02 -17.77
C ALA A 246 -17.41 0.75 -18.34
N ASP A 247 -18.55 0.77 -17.63
CA ASP A 247 -19.72 1.55 -18.01
C ASP A 247 -19.42 3.04 -18.11
N CYS A 248 -18.69 3.57 -17.13
CA CYS A 248 -18.27 4.98 -17.13
C CYS A 248 -17.35 5.28 -18.31
N LEU A 249 -16.42 4.37 -18.64
CA LEU A 249 -15.55 4.51 -19.81
C LEU A 249 -16.35 4.49 -21.12
N ARG A 250 -17.31 3.58 -21.28
CA ARG A 250 -18.11 3.42 -22.50
C ARG A 250 -18.98 4.64 -22.82
N HIS A 251 -19.58 5.24 -21.79
CA HIS A 251 -20.50 6.37 -21.96
C HIS A 251 -19.83 7.73 -21.72
N ASN A 252 -18.61 7.74 -21.20
CA ASN A 252 -17.93 8.94 -20.71
C ASN A 252 -18.78 9.72 -19.68
N GLU A 253 -19.51 9.00 -18.84
CA GLU A 253 -20.33 9.54 -17.77
C GLU A 253 -19.83 9.03 -16.43
N TRP A 254 -19.69 9.94 -15.46
CA TRP A 254 -19.13 9.65 -14.15
C TRP A 254 -20.10 10.16 -13.07
N PRO A 255 -21.07 9.33 -12.62
CA PRO A 255 -22.05 9.73 -11.63
C PRO A 255 -21.40 10.31 -10.36
N ALA A 256 -21.88 11.48 -9.94
CA ALA A 256 -21.29 12.27 -8.85
C ALA A 256 -22.24 12.55 -7.68
N ILE A 257 -23.56 12.50 -7.91
CA ILE A 257 -24.56 12.86 -6.90
C ILE A 257 -25.01 11.60 -6.17
N GLU A 258 -24.71 11.54 -4.88
CA GLU A 258 -25.09 10.42 -4.02
C GLU A 258 -26.40 10.72 -3.29
N THR A 259 -27.24 9.69 -3.15
CA THR A 259 -28.47 9.79 -2.35
C THR A 259 -28.17 9.43 -0.90
N LEU A 260 -28.36 10.37 0.02
CA LEU A 260 -28.32 10.07 1.45
C LEU A 260 -29.60 9.36 1.87
N THR A 261 -29.46 8.15 2.38
CA THR A 261 -30.58 7.37 2.92
C THR A 261 -30.53 7.37 4.45
N LEU A 262 -31.71 7.33 5.09
CA LEU A 262 -31.77 7.16 6.54
C LEU A 262 -30.97 5.93 6.99
N PRO A 263 -30.04 6.07 7.94
CA PRO A 263 -29.28 4.93 8.45
C PRO A 263 -30.17 4.00 9.29
N TYR A 264 -29.78 2.73 9.42
CA TYR A 264 -30.56 1.71 10.13
C TYR A 264 -31.04 2.18 11.52
N TRP A 265 -30.15 2.75 12.33
CA TRP A 265 -30.46 3.24 13.67
C TRP A 265 -31.44 4.43 13.72
N ALA A 266 -31.66 5.13 12.60
CA ALA A 266 -32.63 6.21 12.50
C ALA A 266 -34.00 5.71 12.01
N LYS A 267 -34.02 4.59 11.27
CA LYS A 267 -35.27 3.93 10.82
C LYS A 267 -36.05 3.39 12.01
N ASP A 268 -35.37 2.92 13.05
CA ASP A 268 -35.99 2.41 14.28
C ASP A 268 -36.68 3.50 15.14
N LYS A 269 -36.53 4.78 14.78
CA LYS A 269 -37.13 5.94 15.49
C LYS A 269 -38.32 6.58 14.74
N LEU A 270 -38.68 6.04 13.58
CA LEU A 270 -39.86 6.43 12.80
C LEU A 270 -41.07 5.58 13.20
#